data_AF-A0A9E6S6K5-F1
#
_entry.id   AF-A0A9E6S6K5-F1
#
_cell.length_a   1.000
_cell.length_b   1.000
_cell.length_c   1.000
_cell.angle_alpha   90.00
_cell.angle_beta   90.00
_cell.angle_gamma   90.00
#
_symmetry.space_group_name_H-M   'P 1'
#
loop_
_entity.id
_entity.type
_entity.pdbx_description
1 polymer ?
#
loop_
_entity_poly.entity_id
_entity_poly.type
_entity_poly.pdbx_seq_one_letter_code
_entity_poly.pdbx_strand_id
1 'polypeptide(L)'
;MMADQYDVVIIGGGPGGYVAAIRAAQLGMKTAVIEREHMGGICLNWGCIPTKALLKCSEINHLLHSLDQYGFSAKDIKFDFAKVIERSRGVSKQLTKGISHLMKKNKVTVIDGHASFTGKLQLKVEKDGAKVADVSAKNIIIASGARARVLPNLEPDGELIWTYKEAMTPKELPNSILVVGSGAIGSEFASFYLNMGSKVTLIEVQDRVLPVEDDEISKFVQKQFEAQGMQIRTKTNVKSF
;
A
#
# COMPACT_ATOMS: atom_id res chain seq x y z
N MET A 1 -5.20 -36.95 9.55
CA MET A 1 -3.81 -36.45 9.58
C MET A 1 -3.68 -35.59 10.83
N MET A 2 -2.63 -35.75 11.64
CA MET A 2 -2.46 -34.97 12.86
C MET A 2 -2.28 -33.48 12.51
N ALA A 3 -3.02 -32.59 13.17
CA ALA A 3 -2.84 -31.15 13.01
C ALA A 3 -1.43 -30.76 13.46
N ASP A 4 -0.75 -29.92 12.68
CA ASP A 4 0.54 -29.38 13.13
C ASP A 4 0.30 -28.52 14.37
N GLN A 5 1.03 -28.83 15.45
CA GLN A 5 0.98 -28.07 16.69
C GLN A 5 2.09 -27.01 16.74
N TYR A 6 1.71 -25.76 17.00
CA TYR A 6 2.60 -24.60 17.14
C TYR A 6 2.44 -23.94 18.51
N ASP A 7 3.47 -23.24 18.97
CA ASP A 7 3.35 -22.39 20.16
C ASP A 7 2.61 -21.10 19.84
N VAL A 8 2.85 -20.54 18.65
CA VAL A 8 2.13 -19.38 18.13
C VAL A 8 1.91 -19.47 16.63
N VAL A 9 0.70 -19.08 16.21
CA VAL A 9 0.34 -18.91 14.81
C VAL A 9 -0.07 -17.48 14.56
N ILE A 10 0.46 -16.90 13.49
CA ILE A 10 0.14 -15.54 13.05
C ILE A 10 -0.73 -15.65 11.80
N ILE A 11 -1.87 -14.96 11.78
CA ILE A 11 -2.74 -14.86 10.61
C ILE A 11 -2.46 -13.52 9.91
N GLY A 12 -1.79 -13.57 8.77
CA GLY A 12 -1.36 -12.41 7.98
C GLY A 12 0.15 -12.18 8.02
N GLY A 13 0.76 -12.00 6.85
CA GLY A 13 2.19 -11.78 6.63
C GLY A 13 2.57 -10.32 6.42
N GLY A 14 1.72 -9.36 6.80
CA GLY A 14 2.03 -7.92 6.80
C GLY A 14 3.06 -7.49 7.86
N PRO A 15 3.40 -6.19 7.96
CA PRO A 15 4.40 -5.70 8.91
C PRO A 15 4.17 -6.16 10.36
N GLY A 16 2.94 -6.06 10.87
CA GLY A 16 2.62 -6.58 12.20
C GLY A 16 2.83 -8.09 12.32
N GLY A 17 2.50 -8.84 11.27
CA GLY A 17 2.53 -10.30 11.28
C GLY A 17 3.93 -10.90 11.16
N TYR A 18 4.69 -10.55 10.11
CA TYR A 18 6.01 -11.14 9.90
C TYR A 18 7.01 -10.70 10.98
N VAL A 19 6.86 -9.48 11.53
CA VAL A 19 7.69 -9.01 12.65
C VAL A 19 7.36 -9.79 13.93
N ALA A 20 6.06 -9.98 14.23
CA ALA A 20 5.64 -10.80 15.37
C ALA A 20 6.16 -12.24 15.25
N ALA A 21 6.11 -12.82 14.05
CA ALA A 21 6.60 -14.17 13.81
C ALA A 21 8.11 -14.31 14.02
N ILE A 22 8.90 -13.37 13.48
CA ILE A 22 10.35 -13.33 13.73
C ILE A 22 10.61 -13.21 15.23
N ARG A 23 9.90 -12.32 15.92
CA ARG A 23 10.11 -12.10 17.35
C ARG A 23 9.76 -13.34 18.17
N ALA A 24 8.65 -14.01 17.86
CA ALA A 24 8.27 -15.25 18.52
C ALA A 24 9.32 -16.36 18.33
N ALA A 25 9.82 -16.52 17.10
CA ALA A 25 10.88 -17.49 16.83
C ALA A 25 12.18 -17.16 17.59
N GLN A 26 12.57 -15.89 17.69
CA GLN A 26 13.71 -15.45 18.50
C GLN A 26 13.53 -15.73 20.01
N LEU A 27 12.29 -15.79 20.48
CA LEU A 27 11.95 -16.17 21.85
C LEU A 27 11.84 -17.69 22.06
N GLY A 28 12.22 -18.49 21.06
CA GLY A 28 12.26 -19.95 21.14
C GLY A 28 10.93 -20.65 20.84
N MET A 29 9.91 -19.93 20.36
CA MET A 29 8.59 -20.50 20.07
C MET A 29 8.54 -21.16 18.69
N LYS A 30 7.95 -22.36 18.60
CA LYS A 30 7.62 -22.96 17.30
C LYS A 30 6.51 -22.14 16.64
N THR A 31 6.86 -21.46 15.55
CA THR A 31 6.06 -20.37 14.99
C THR A 31 5.65 -20.63 13.54
N ALA A 32 4.39 -20.36 13.21
CA ALA A 32 3.91 -20.31 11.83
C ALA A 32 3.24 -18.99 11.47
N VAL A 33 3.36 -18.59 10.20
CA VAL A 33 2.61 -17.49 9.57
C VAL A 33 1.72 -18.09 8.49
N ILE A 34 0.44 -17.73 8.49
CA ILE A 34 -0.50 -18.06 7.41
C ILE A 34 -0.74 -16.79 6.60
N GLU A 35 -0.39 -16.80 5.32
CA GLU A 35 -0.55 -15.66 4.39
C GLU A 35 -1.21 -16.17 3.10
N ARG A 36 -2.22 -15.45 2.63
CA ARG A 36 -3.05 -15.89 1.49
C ARG A 36 -2.64 -15.28 0.15
N GLU A 37 -1.87 -14.19 0.18
CA GLU A 37 -1.43 -13.45 -1.00
C GLU A 37 0.11 -13.38 -1.02
N HIS A 38 0.68 -12.34 -0.41
CA HIS A 38 2.12 -12.06 -0.50
C HIS A 38 2.68 -11.65 0.86
N MET A 39 3.80 -12.27 1.23
CA MET A 39 4.58 -11.86 2.40
C MET A 39 4.95 -10.37 2.31
N GLY A 40 4.95 -9.70 3.45
CA GLY A 40 5.08 -8.24 3.57
C GLY A 40 3.74 -7.49 3.52
N GLY A 41 2.64 -8.16 3.16
CA GLY A 41 1.28 -7.60 3.17
C GLY A 41 1.12 -6.32 2.34
N ILE A 42 0.13 -5.51 2.68
CA ILE A 42 -0.19 -4.28 1.92
C ILE A 42 0.98 -3.31 1.87
N CYS A 43 1.61 -3.00 3.01
CA CYS A 43 2.66 -1.97 3.07
C CYS A 43 3.83 -2.25 2.11
N LEU A 44 4.22 -3.51 1.95
CA LEU A 44 5.31 -3.90 1.07
C LEU A 44 4.90 -4.05 -0.40
N ASN A 45 3.73 -4.65 -0.63
CA ASN A 45 3.32 -5.07 -1.98
C ASN A 45 2.45 -4.03 -2.69
N TRP A 46 1.70 -3.21 -1.96
CA TRP A 46 0.64 -2.35 -2.49
C TRP A 46 0.45 -1.04 -1.71
N GLY A 47 1.42 -0.62 -0.91
CA GLY A 47 1.27 0.55 -0.03
C GLY A 47 2.56 1.33 0.12
N CYS A 48 3.05 1.43 1.35
CA CYS A 48 4.18 2.27 1.74
C CYS A 48 5.38 2.21 0.78
N ILE A 49 5.89 1.02 0.51
CA ILE A 49 7.12 0.84 -0.27
C ILE A 49 6.95 1.26 -1.73
N PRO A 50 5.98 0.70 -2.49
CA PRO A 50 5.85 1.07 -3.89
C PRO A 50 5.41 2.52 -4.07
N THR A 51 4.54 3.06 -3.20
CA THR A 51 4.15 4.48 -3.29
C THR A 51 5.34 5.41 -3.02
N LYS A 52 6.20 5.09 -2.03
CA LYS A 52 7.39 5.91 -1.76
C LYS A 52 8.42 5.82 -2.90
N ALA A 53 8.51 4.66 -3.56
CA ALA A 53 9.34 4.51 -4.75
C ALA A 53 8.82 5.38 -5.91
N LEU A 54 7.49 5.44 -6.12
CA LEU A 54 6.85 6.32 -7.09
C LEU A 54 7.06 7.80 -6.76
N LEU A 55 6.83 8.20 -5.51
CA LEU A 55 7.05 9.58 -5.04
C LEU A 55 8.50 10.02 -5.23
N LYS A 56 9.48 9.11 -5.05
CA LYS A 56 10.87 9.46 -5.35
C LYS A 56 11.11 9.75 -6.83
N CYS A 57 10.45 9.03 -7.73
CA CYS A 57 10.50 9.34 -9.16
C CYS A 57 9.83 10.67 -9.49
N SER A 58 8.66 10.95 -8.90
CA SER A 58 7.96 12.22 -9.14
C SER A 58 8.71 13.42 -8.55
N GLU A 59 9.37 13.27 -7.41
CA GLU A 59 10.27 14.28 -6.83
C GLU A 59 11.42 14.60 -7.80
N ILE A 60 12.04 13.58 -8.41
CA ILE A 60 13.08 13.80 -9.43
C ILE A 60 12.51 14.59 -10.61
N ASN A 61 11.32 14.24 -11.10
CA ASN A 61 10.70 14.99 -12.21
C ASN A 61 10.41 16.44 -11.80
N HIS A 62 9.88 16.67 -10.60
CA HIS A 62 9.62 18.00 -10.06
C HIS A 62 10.91 18.85 -9.99
N LEU A 63 12.00 18.29 -9.47
CA LEU A 63 13.30 18.95 -9.38
C LEU A 63 13.87 19.28 -10.76
N LEU A 64 13.77 18.35 -11.72
CA LEU A 64 14.22 18.58 -13.11
C LEU A 64 13.49 19.77 -13.77
N HIS A 65 12.23 20.01 -13.41
CA HIS A 65 11.45 21.14 -13.90
C HIS A 65 11.60 22.42 -13.07
N SER A 66 12.41 22.40 -12.01
CA SER A 66 12.68 23.54 -11.12
C SER A 66 14.18 23.81 -10.95
N LEU A 67 15.00 23.36 -11.91
CA LEU A 67 16.47 23.40 -11.85
C LEU A 67 17.05 24.81 -11.77
N ASP A 68 16.37 25.79 -12.34
CA ASP A 68 16.78 27.20 -12.38
C ASP A 68 16.92 27.78 -10.96
N GLN A 69 16.08 27.35 -10.03
CA GLN A 69 16.14 27.73 -8.61
C GLN A 69 17.44 27.26 -7.93
N TYR A 70 18.10 26.27 -8.52
CA TYR A 70 19.36 25.69 -8.04
C TYR A 70 20.55 26.09 -8.91
N GLY A 71 20.36 27.00 -9.90
CA GLY A 71 21.41 27.42 -10.81
C GLY A 71 21.78 26.40 -11.89
N PHE A 72 20.95 25.38 -12.12
CA PHE A 72 21.14 24.38 -13.16
C PHE A 72 20.19 24.62 -14.33
N SER A 73 20.53 24.07 -15.50
CA SER A 73 19.65 24.09 -16.67
C SER A 73 19.72 22.77 -17.42
N ALA A 74 18.58 22.25 -17.87
CA ALA A 74 18.48 21.10 -18.75
C ALA A 74 17.44 21.41 -19.86
N LYS A 75 17.61 20.81 -21.04
CA LYS A 75 16.66 20.88 -22.16
C LYS A 75 16.07 19.50 -22.42
N ASP A 76 14.87 19.47 -22.99
CA ASP A 76 14.20 18.25 -23.46
C ASP A 76 14.06 17.14 -22.39
N ILE A 77 13.70 17.52 -21.15
CA ILE A 77 13.45 16.57 -20.06
C ILE A 77 12.30 15.64 -20.46
N LYS A 78 12.56 14.34 -20.46
CA LYS A 78 11.60 13.28 -20.78
C LYS A 78 11.73 12.16 -19.76
N PHE A 79 10.62 11.50 -19.46
CA PHE A 79 10.61 10.29 -18.65
C PHE A 79 9.80 9.20 -19.36
N ASP A 80 10.10 7.95 -19.01
CA ASP A 80 9.35 6.78 -19.42
C ASP A 80 8.49 6.34 -18.25
N PHE A 81 7.17 6.53 -18.38
CA PHE A 81 6.23 6.24 -17.30
C PHE A 81 6.19 4.75 -16.95
N ALA A 82 6.30 3.87 -17.94
CA ALA A 82 6.31 2.42 -17.71
C ALA A 82 7.54 2.02 -16.87
N LYS A 83 8.71 2.62 -17.12
CA LYS A 83 9.91 2.42 -16.30
C LYS A 83 9.79 2.96 -14.88
N VAL A 84 9.03 4.05 -14.66
CA VAL A 84 8.74 4.56 -13.32
C VAL A 84 7.94 3.53 -12.51
N ILE A 85 6.90 2.96 -13.11
CA ILE A 85 6.10 1.90 -12.49
C ILE A 85 6.95 0.63 -12.29
N GLU A 86 7.70 0.21 -13.30
CA GLU A 86 8.59 -0.96 -13.24
C GLU A 86 9.58 -0.85 -12.08
N ARG A 87 10.24 0.31 -11.91
CA ARG A 87 11.15 0.56 -10.79
C ARG A 87 10.44 0.38 -9.45
N SER A 88 9.26 0.96 -9.28
CA SER A 88 8.47 0.80 -8.05
C SER A 88 8.18 -0.67 -7.74
N ARG A 89 7.73 -1.45 -8.75
CA ARG A 89 7.47 -2.89 -8.60
C ARG A 89 8.74 -3.70 -8.32
N GLY A 90 9.86 -3.32 -8.94
CA GLY A 90 11.17 -3.93 -8.71
C GLY A 90 11.63 -3.79 -7.26
N VAL A 91 11.50 -2.59 -6.68
CA VAL A 91 11.83 -2.33 -5.26
C VAL A 91 10.99 -3.19 -4.34
N SER A 92 9.67 -3.24 -4.53
CA SER A 92 8.78 -4.11 -3.74
C SER A 92 9.19 -5.59 -3.87
N LYS A 93 9.43 -6.08 -5.09
CA LYS A 93 9.83 -7.48 -5.34
C LYS A 93 11.13 -7.85 -4.64
N GLN A 94 12.13 -6.95 -4.64
CA GLN A 94 13.40 -7.17 -3.95
C GLN A 94 13.19 -7.32 -2.44
N LEU A 95 12.41 -6.43 -1.84
CA LEU A 95 12.19 -6.46 -0.39
C LEU A 95 11.31 -7.65 0.04
N THR A 96 10.32 -8.05 -0.77
CA THR A 96 9.51 -9.26 -0.51
C THR A 96 10.39 -10.51 -0.48
N LYS A 97 11.38 -10.63 -1.37
CA LYS A 97 12.38 -11.72 -1.29
C LYS A 97 13.18 -11.69 0.00
N GLY A 98 13.52 -10.50 0.49
CA GLY A 98 14.18 -10.31 1.79
C GLY A 98 13.35 -10.85 2.96
N ILE A 99 12.03 -10.63 2.96
CA ILE A 99 11.14 -11.20 3.98
C ILE A 99 11.14 -12.73 3.94
N SER A 100 11.05 -13.34 2.75
CA SER A 100 11.12 -14.80 2.61
C SER A 100 12.45 -15.38 3.14
N HIS A 101 13.57 -14.68 2.92
CA HIS A 101 14.85 -15.05 3.51
C HIS A 101 14.82 -14.96 5.05
N LEU A 102 14.25 -13.89 5.61
CA LEU A 102 14.12 -13.70 7.06
C LEU A 102 13.26 -14.79 7.72
N MET A 103 12.16 -15.21 7.09
CA MET A 103 11.33 -16.32 7.60
C MET A 103 12.15 -17.61 7.71
N LYS A 104 12.88 -17.96 6.64
CA LYS A 104 13.76 -19.14 6.61
C LYS A 104 14.87 -19.06 7.65
N LYS A 105 15.55 -17.91 7.74
CA LYS A 105 16.62 -17.67 8.73
C LYS A 105 16.15 -17.88 10.17
N ASN A 106 14.92 -17.46 10.47
CA ASN A 106 14.33 -17.61 11.81
C ASN A 106 13.54 -18.92 11.98
N LYS A 107 13.60 -19.85 11.01
CA LYS A 107 12.89 -21.15 11.05
C LYS A 107 11.37 -21.00 11.27
N VAL A 108 10.78 -19.92 10.76
CA VAL A 108 9.33 -19.70 10.78
C VAL A 108 8.70 -20.46 9.63
N THR A 109 7.71 -21.31 9.92
CA THR A 109 6.91 -21.96 8.88
C THR A 109 5.99 -20.95 8.23
N VAL A 110 6.01 -20.88 6.89
CA VAL A 110 5.05 -20.06 6.12
C VAL A 110 4.07 -21.00 5.44
N ILE A 111 2.79 -20.82 5.73
CA ILE A 111 1.68 -21.59 5.15
C ILE A 111 0.93 -20.66 4.19
N ASP A 112 0.92 -21.03 2.91
CA ASP A 112 0.28 -20.27 1.85
C ASP A 112 -1.20 -20.63 1.76
N GLY A 113 -2.08 -19.73 2.21
CA GLY A 113 -3.52 -19.94 2.19
C GLY A 113 -4.30 -19.02 3.13
N HIS A 114 -5.62 -19.16 3.08
CA HIS A 114 -6.57 -18.43 3.90
C HIS A 114 -6.92 -19.21 5.17
N ALA A 115 -6.67 -18.60 6.33
CA ALA A 115 -7.01 -19.18 7.62
C ALA A 115 -8.45 -18.85 8.02
N SER A 116 -9.15 -19.83 8.60
CA SER A 116 -10.42 -19.62 9.31
C SER A 116 -10.50 -20.49 10.55
N PHE A 117 -11.17 -20.00 11.59
CA PHE A 117 -11.30 -20.71 12.85
C PHE A 117 -12.28 -21.88 12.71
N THR A 118 -11.84 -23.07 13.12
CA THR A 118 -12.69 -24.27 13.26
C THR A 118 -13.03 -24.57 14.72
N GLY A 119 -12.38 -23.87 15.66
CA GLY A 119 -12.59 -24.00 17.08
C GLY A 119 -11.66 -23.07 17.86
N LYS A 120 -11.65 -23.20 19.19
CA LYS A 120 -10.74 -22.43 20.05
C LYS A 120 -9.29 -22.83 19.72
N LEU A 121 -8.52 -21.86 19.24
CA LEU A 121 -7.11 -22.06 18.88
C LEU A 121 -6.85 -23.13 17.80
N GLN A 122 -7.86 -23.38 16.96
CA GLN A 122 -7.80 -24.30 15.83
C GLN A 122 -8.17 -23.56 14.55
N LEU A 123 -7.37 -23.77 13.51
CA LEU A 123 -7.52 -23.12 12.22
C LEU A 123 -7.55 -24.17 11.12
N LYS A 124 -8.42 -23.99 10.13
CA LYS A 124 -8.27 -24.60 8.81
C LYS A 124 -7.62 -23.59 7.87
N VAL A 125 -6.74 -24.08 7.00
CA VAL A 125 -6.09 -23.29 5.95
C VAL A 125 -6.54 -23.82 4.60
N GLU A 126 -7.07 -22.95 3.76
CA GLU A 126 -7.58 -23.28 2.43
C GLU A 126 -6.94 -22.37 1.38
N LYS A 127 -6.64 -22.92 0.21
CA LYS A 127 -6.16 -22.15 -0.94
C LYS A 127 -6.86 -22.66 -2.19
N ASP A 128 -7.40 -21.74 -2.99
CA ASP A 128 -8.11 -22.05 -4.24
C ASP A 128 -9.21 -23.11 -4.07
N GLY A 129 -9.94 -23.05 -2.95
CA GLY A 129 -11.02 -23.98 -2.60
C GLY A 129 -10.54 -25.35 -2.08
N ALA A 130 -9.24 -25.63 -2.07
CA ALA A 130 -8.65 -26.85 -1.56
C ALA A 130 -8.11 -26.66 -0.13
N LYS A 131 -8.27 -27.69 0.70
CA LYS A 131 -7.67 -27.72 2.04
C LYS A 131 -6.16 -27.87 1.94
N VAL A 132 -5.43 -26.97 2.60
CA VAL A 132 -3.96 -26.96 2.68
C VAL A 132 -3.47 -27.61 3.98
N ALA A 133 -4.06 -27.22 5.12
CA ALA A 133 -3.64 -27.72 6.43
C ALA A 133 -4.75 -27.56 7.49
N ASP A 134 -4.71 -28.42 8.52
CA ASP A 134 -5.29 -28.11 9.83
C ASP A 134 -4.17 -27.72 10.78
N VAL A 135 -4.35 -26.61 11.47
CA VAL A 135 -3.34 -26.00 12.33
C VAL A 135 -3.90 -25.83 13.73
N SER A 136 -3.12 -26.23 14.73
CA SER A 136 -3.43 -26.02 16.14
C SER A 136 -2.33 -25.20 16.81
N ALA A 137 -2.70 -24.29 17.71
CA ALA A 137 -1.74 -23.40 18.35
C ALA A 137 -2.03 -23.24 19.85
N LYS A 138 -1.02 -22.86 20.64
CA LYS A 138 -1.25 -22.39 22.02
C LYS A 138 -1.73 -20.94 22.03
N ASN A 139 -1.23 -20.12 21.10
CA ASN A 139 -1.57 -18.71 20.96
C ASN A 139 -1.80 -18.35 19.48
N ILE A 140 -2.68 -17.38 19.22
CA ILE A 140 -2.94 -16.88 17.86
C ILE A 140 -2.84 -15.36 17.86
N ILE A 141 -2.09 -14.81 16.91
CA ILE A 141 -2.01 -13.37 16.65
C ILE A 141 -2.74 -13.09 15.33
N ILE A 142 -3.80 -12.28 15.40
CA ILE A 142 -4.53 -11.85 14.20
C ILE A 142 -3.90 -10.56 13.68
N ALA A 143 -3.28 -10.65 12.50
CA ALA A 143 -2.62 -9.55 11.80
C ALA A 143 -3.13 -9.42 10.35
N SER A 144 -4.45 -9.60 10.16
CA SER A 144 -5.11 -9.67 8.85
C SER A 144 -5.15 -8.34 8.07
N GLY A 145 -4.76 -7.23 8.70
CA GLY A 145 -4.65 -5.93 8.06
C GLY A 145 -5.99 -5.28 7.72
N ALA A 146 -5.98 -4.46 6.66
CA ALA A 146 -7.11 -3.65 6.21
C ALA A 146 -7.27 -3.72 4.68
N ARG A 147 -8.40 -3.24 4.17
CA ARG A 147 -8.72 -3.13 2.74
C ARG A 147 -9.24 -1.75 2.40
N ALA A 148 -9.19 -1.39 1.11
CA ALA A 148 -9.81 -0.14 0.64
C ALA A 148 -11.30 -0.13 1.01
N ARG A 149 -11.79 1.02 1.45
CA ARG A 149 -13.23 1.26 1.62
C ARG A 149 -13.81 1.54 0.24
N VAL A 150 -14.85 0.79 -0.13
CA VAL A 150 -15.65 1.08 -1.32
C VAL A 150 -16.78 2.02 -0.91
N LEU A 151 -16.95 3.11 -1.66
CA LEU A 151 -18.05 4.05 -1.48
C LEU A 151 -19.19 3.63 -2.41
N PRO A 152 -20.47 3.71 -1.96
CA PRO A 152 -21.60 3.46 -2.85
C PRO A 152 -21.54 4.38 -4.07
N ASN A 153 -21.85 3.85 -5.26
CA ASN A 153 -21.81 4.54 -6.56
C ASN A 153 -20.39 4.93 -7.04
N LEU A 154 -19.35 4.39 -6.39
CA LEU A 154 -17.94 4.52 -6.76
C LEU A 154 -17.23 3.17 -6.62
N GLU A 155 -17.89 2.12 -7.09
CA GLU A 155 -17.34 0.77 -7.14
C GLU A 155 -16.16 0.74 -8.13
N PRO A 156 -14.96 0.31 -7.70
CA PRO A 156 -13.81 0.24 -8.60
C PRO A 156 -14.06 -0.73 -9.76
N ASP A 157 -13.87 -0.24 -10.99
CA ASP A 157 -14.02 -1.03 -12.23
C ASP A 157 -12.66 -1.51 -12.78
N GLY A 158 -11.56 -0.96 -12.27
CA GLY A 158 -10.21 -1.28 -12.75
C GLY A 158 -9.76 -0.49 -13.98
N GLU A 159 -10.63 0.36 -14.53
CA GLU A 159 -10.42 1.10 -15.77
C GLU A 159 -10.52 2.62 -15.56
N LEU A 160 -11.66 3.12 -15.05
CA LEU A 160 -11.91 4.54 -14.79
C LEU A 160 -11.99 4.85 -13.29
N ILE A 161 -12.54 3.94 -12.49
CA ILE A 161 -12.64 4.06 -11.04
C ILE A 161 -11.58 3.17 -10.41
N TRP A 162 -10.57 3.81 -9.82
CA TRP A 162 -9.40 3.15 -9.25
C TRP A 162 -9.42 3.13 -7.73
N THR A 163 -8.89 2.05 -7.16
CA THR A 163 -8.34 2.10 -5.81
C THR A 163 -6.86 2.48 -5.86
N TYR A 164 -6.22 2.51 -4.68
CA TYR A 164 -4.77 2.70 -4.57
C TYR A 164 -3.96 1.62 -5.31
N LYS A 165 -4.51 0.43 -5.58
CA LYS A 165 -3.81 -0.64 -6.30
C LYS A 165 -3.67 -0.28 -7.78
N GLU A 166 -4.76 0.10 -8.42
CA GLU A 166 -4.77 0.49 -9.83
C GLU A 166 -4.01 1.80 -10.03
N ALA A 167 -4.19 2.77 -9.13
CA ALA A 167 -3.44 4.02 -9.14
C ALA A 167 -1.92 3.85 -8.96
N MET A 168 -1.45 2.70 -8.48
CA MET A 168 -0.03 2.38 -8.33
C MET A 168 0.56 1.71 -9.57
N THR A 169 -0.26 1.05 -10.37
CA THR A 169 0.16 0.34 -11.59
C THR A 169 -0.72 0.69 -12.78
N PRO A 170 -0.96 1.97 -13.07
CA PRO A 170 -1.70 2.36 -14.26
C PRO A 170 -0.91 1.95 -15.50
N LYS A 171 -1.61 1.58 -16.57
CA LYS A 171 -0.98 1.24 -17.86
C LYS A 171 -0.38 2.48 -18.53
N GLU A 172 -1.05 3.62 -18.38
CA GLU A 172 -0.69 4.90 -18.99
C GLU A 172 -0.90 6.03 -18.00
N LEU A 173 -0.17 7.13 -18.19
CA LEU A 173 -0.34 8.33 -17.37
C LEU A 173 -1.67 9.02 -17.77
N PRO A 174 -2.62 9.21 -16.84
CA PRO A 174 -3.87 9.88 -17.18
C PRO A 174 -3.63 11.37 -17.47
N ASN A 175 -4.30 11.90 -18.48
CA ASN A 175 -4.28 13.35 -18.76
C ASN A 175 -4.85 14.17 -17.60
N SER A 176 -5.84 13.63 -16.90
CA SER A 176 -6.44 14.20 -15.71
C SER A 176 -6.90 13.12 -14.74
N ILE A 177 -6.84 13.40 -13.44
CA ILE A 177 -7.28 12.48 -12.39
C ILE A 177 -8.03 13.23 -11.29
N LEU A 178 -9.16 12.65 -10.87
CA LEU A 178 -9.92 13.05 -9.69
C LEU A 178 -9.55 12.12 -8.53
N VAL A 179 -9.05 12.69 -7.44
CA VAL A 179 -8.71 11.95 -6.22
C VAL A 179 -9.78 12.22 -5.16
N VAL A 180 -10.49 11.16 -4.76
CA VAL A 180 -11.57 11.23 -3.78
C VAL A 180 -11.04 10.91 -2.38
N GLY A 181 -10.98 11.91 -1.52
CA GLY A 181 -10.46 11.84 -0.15
C GLY A 181 -9.02 12.35 -0.06
N SER A 182 -8.79 13.29 0.86
CA SER A 182 -7.51 13.99 1.04
C SER A 182 -6.63 13.45 2.17
N GLY A 183 -6.97 12.27 2.70
CA GLY A 183 -6.09 11.56 3.63
C GLY A 183 -4.71 11.26 3.00
N ALA A 184 -3.77 10.77 3.81
CA ALA A 184 -2.37 10.58 3.39
C ALA A 184 -2.22 9.85 2.04
N ILE A 185 -2.96 8.76 1.81
CA ILE A 185 -2.91 8.00 0.55
C ILE A 185 -3.37 8.85 -0.64
N GLY A 186 -4.51 9.54 -0.52
CA GLY A 186 -5.04 10.38 -1.58
C GLY A 186 -4.10 11.53 -1.92
N SER A 187 -3.57 12.21 -0.89
CA SER A 187 -2.61 13.29 -1.05
C SER A 187 -1.29 12.82 -1.68
N GLU A 188 -0.77 11.64 -1.32
CA GLU A 188 0.41 11.05 -1.95
C GLU A 188 0.21 10.78 -3.45
N PHE A 189 -0.91 10.15 -3.84
CA PHE A 189 -1.19 9.92 -5.25
C PHE A 189 -1.48 11.21 -6.01
N ALA A 190 -2.22 12.15 -5.42
CA ALA A 190 -2.46 13.46 -6.01
C ALA A 190 -1.14 14.18 -6.31
N SER A 191 -0.21 14.20 -5.36
CA SER A 191 1.14 14.76 -5.55
C SER A 191 1.94 14.01 -6.62
N PHE A 192 1.91 12.67 -6.61
CA PHE A 192 2.57 11.86 -7.63
C PHE A 192 2.09 12.21 -9.03
N TYR A 193 0.79 12.12 -9.30
CA TYR A 193 0.23 12.35 -10.64
C TYR A 193 0.43 13.79 -11.11
N LEU A 194 0.30 14.78 -10.21
CA LEU A 194 0.57 16.19 -10.53
C LEU A 194 2.01 16.37 -11.00
N ASN A 195 2.97 15.86 -10.22
CA ASN A 195 4.39 15.97 -10.55
C ASN A 195 4.79 15.15 -11.78
N MET A 196 4.01 14.14 -12.17
CA MET A 196 4.21 13.41 -13.43
C MET A 196 3.53 14.10 -14.63
N GLY A 197 2.76 15.17 -14.41
CA GLY A 197 2.18 16.00 -15.48
C GLY A 197 0.67 15.86 -15.70
N SER A 198 -0.03 15.06 -14.89
CA SER A 198 -1.49 14.97 -14.94
C SER A 198 -2.14 16.22 -14.36
N LYS A 199 -3.31 16.61 -14.88
CA LYS A 199 -4.18 17.57 -14.19
C LYS A 199 -4.85 16.90 -13.00
N VAL A 200 -4.66 17.41 -11.79
CA VAL A 200 -5.17 16.78 -10.57
C VAL A 200 -6.25 17.63 -9.91
N THR A 201 -7.39 17.00 -9.62
CA THR A 201 -8.39 17.54 -8.69
C THR A 201 -8.45 16.65 -7.45
N LEU A 202 -8.23 17.22 -6.28
CA LEU A 202 -8.35 16.56 -4.99
C LEU A 202 -9.62 17.03 -4.29
N ILE A 203 -10.48 16.11 -3.89
CA ILE A 203 -11.73 16.44 -3.18
C ILE A 203 -11.76 15.84 -1.77
N GLU A 204 -12.33 16.60 -0.85
CA GLU A 204 -12.46 16.24 0.55
C GLU A 204 -13.86 16.61 1.05
N VAL A 205 -14.49 15.70 1.79
CA VAL A 205 -15.82 15.94 2.36
C VAL A 205 -15.73 16.84 3.59
N GLN A 206 -14.62 16.78 4.33
CA GLN A 206 -14.29 17.67 5.43
C GLN A 206 -13.89 19.06 4.93
N ASP A 207 -13.74 20.00 5.86
CA ASP A 207 -13.48 21.40 5.57
C ASP A 207 -12.04 21.74 5.18
N ARG A 208 -11.10 20.81 5.43
CA ARG A 208 -9.67 20.96 5.18
C ARG A 208 -9.04 19.67 4.66
N VAL A 209 -7.95 19.79 3.90
CA VAL A 209 -7.15 18.62 3.50
C VAL A 209 -6.44 18.00 4.69
N LEU A 210 -6.12 16.70 4.61
CA LEU A 210 -5.46 15.96 5.70
C LEU A 210 -6.12 16.23 7.07
N PRO A 211 -7.45 16.01 7.23
CA PRO A 211 -8.21 16.55 8.37
C PRO A 211 -7.84 15.97 9.74
N VAL A 212 -7.05 14.88 9.77
CA VAL A 212 -6.53 14.25 11.00
C VAL A 212 -5.25 14.93 11.50
N GLU A 213 -4.60 15.71 10.65
CA GLU A 213 -3.38 16.45 11.00
C GLU A 213 -3.69 17.78 11.69
N ASP A 214 -2.62 18.44 12.16
CA ASP A 214 -2.69 19.78 12.71
C ASP A 214 -3.22 20.80 11.68
N ASP A 215 -4.01 21.77 12.15
CA ASP A 215 -4.68 22.75 11.29
C ASP A 215 -3.71 23.63 10.50
N GLU A 216 -2.61 24.04 11.12
CA GLU A 216 -1.61 24.88 10.47
C GLU A 216 -0.90 24.09 9.37
N ILE A 217 -0.63 22.80 9.62
CA ILE A 217 -0.04 21.89 8.64
C ILE A 217 -0.98 21.66 7.45
N SER A 218 -2.26 21.38 7.70
CA SER A 218 -3.27 21.24 6.65
C SER A 218 -3.34 22.49 5.75
N LYS A 219 -3.39 23.68 6.36
CA LYS A 219 -3.40 24.96 5.63
C LYS A 219 -2.14 25.16 4.79
N PHE A 220 -0.97 24.87 5.37
CA PHE A 220 0.29 24.99 4.67
C PHE A 220 0.36 24.04 3.47
N VAL A 221 0.00 22.77 3.66
CA VAL A 221 0.00 21.76 2.59
C VAL A 221 -0.97 22.15 1.46
N GLN A 222 -2.18 22.59 1.79
CA GLN A 222 -3.13 23.05 0.79
C GLN A 222 -2.54 24.17 -0.07
N LYS A 223 -1.96 25.19 0.56
CA LYS A 223 -1.32 26.31 -0.13
C LYS A 223 -0.19 25.84 -1.06
N GLN A 224 0.62 24.87 -0.63
CA GLN A 224 1.70 24.32 -1.47
C GLN A 224 1.17 23.53 -2.66
N PHE A 225 0.14 22.70 -2.46
CA PHE A 225 -0.48 21.96 -3.56
C PHE A 225 -1.16 22.89 -4.58
N GLU A 226 -1.87 23.91 -4.13
CA GLU A 226 -2.48 24.92 -5.02
C GLU A 226 -1.42 25.72 -5.80
N ALA A 227 -0.31 26.09 -5.14
CA ALA A 227 0.83 26.74 -5.80
C ALA A 227 1.49 25.87 -6.88
N GLN A 228 1.40 24.54 -6.76
CA GLN A 228 1.85 23.58 -7.78
C GLN A 228 0.78 23.30 -8.85
N GLY A 229 -0.38 23.94 -8.79
CA GLY A 229 -1.45 23.81 -9.77
C GLY A 229 -2.49 22.72 -9.49
N MET A 230 -2.48 22.13 -8.29
CA MET A 230 -3.53 21.19 -7.88
C MET A 230 -4.85 21.92 -7.64
N GLN A 231 -5.95 21.41 -8.18
CA GLN A 231 -7.29 21.89 -7.82
C GLN A 231 -7.77 21.18 -6.56
N ILE A 232 -8.16 21.93 -5.53
CA ILE A 232 -8.62 21.36 -4.26
C ILE A 232 -10.06 21.79 -4.00
N ARG A 233 -10.94 20.84 -3.66
CA ARG A 233 -12.32 21.13 -3.25
C ARG A 233 -12.63 20.45 -1.92
N THR A 234 -12.63 21.23 -0.84
CA THR A 234 -13.10 20.78 0.47
C THR A 234 -14.62 20.96 0.57
N LYS A 235 -15.24 20.42 1.64
CA LYS A 235 -16.70 20.42 1.85
C LYS A 235 -17.48 19.87 0.64
N THR A 236 -16.88 18.94 -0.09
CA THR A 236 -17.39 18.46 -1.37
C THR A 236 -17.61 16.96 -1.30
N ASN A 237 -18.85 16.52 -1.51
CA ASN A 237 -19.22 15.11 -1.52
C ASN A 237 -19.54 14.64 -2.95
N VAL A 238 -19.05 13.45 -3.32
CA VAL A 238 -19.40 12.80 -4.59
C VAL A 238 -20.76 12.12 -4.43
N LYS A 239 -21.69 12.38 -5.34
CA LYS A 239 -23.02 11.76 -5.33
C LYS A 239 -23.14 10.60 -6.32
N SER A 240 -22.49 10.72 -7.47
CA SER A 240 -22.51 9.76 -8.58
C SER A 240 -21.25 9.93 -9.46
N PHE A 241 -20.91 8.88 -10.18
CA PHE A 241 -19.89 8.85 -11.24
C PHE A 241 -20.54 8.44 -12.57
#